data_AF-A0A2G2LG54-F1
#
_entry.id   AF-A0A2G2LG54-F1
#
_cell.length_a   1.000
_cell.length_b   1.000
_cell.length_c   1.000
_cell.angle_alpha   90.00
_cell.angle_beta   90.00
_cell.angle_gamma   90.00
#
_symmetry.space_group_name_H-M   'P 1'
#
loop_
_entity.id
_entity.type
_entity.pdbx_description
1 polymer ?
#
loop_
_entity_poly.entity_id
_entity_poly.type
_entity_poly.pdbx_seq_one_letter_code
_entity_poly.pdbx_strand_id
1 'polypeptide(L)'
;MTNYRIQHVEQIGPCHLYLGDCLEILPHVEKADLGCMDPPYSLTSGGNATQVMGGLFAQEEYDNSGKLMDVVPWGEMSGPIYRALKADADCYIMANDKNIWAAHAAFINAGFDFHNLLTWDKVRATRNRWYMKNLEFTLYLWKGAADKRGINDCGSKQLFLYTDNAERTTGHATEKPVELMRHYIENSSQPGELVLDAFMGSGTTMVACVESGRRGIGIEKDKKWFDVACQRVQDAVDMQVAA
;
A
#
# COMPACT_ATOMS: atom_id res chain seq x y z
N MET A 1 -2.60 22.11 22.29
CA MET A 1 -2.16 22.84 21.08
C MET A 1 -1.03 22.03 20.48
N THR A 2 -1.29 21.26 19.43
CA THR A 2 -0.23 20.72 18.57
C THR A 2 -0.76 20.78 17.15
N ASN A 3 -0.37 21.85 16.46
CA ASN A 3 -0.63 22.05 15.03
C ASN A 3 0.30 21.09 14.26
N TYR A 4 -0.11 19.85 14.05
CA TYR A 4 0.51 18.99 13.03
C TYR A 4 -0.28 19.11 11.73
N ARG A 5 -0.42 20.36 11.26
CA ARG A 5 -0.91 20.61 9.91
C ARG A 5 0.25 20.24 8.98
N ILE A 6 0.02 19.27 8.10
CA ILE A 6 0.80 18.93 6.89
C ILE A 6 2.24 19.48 6.92
N GLN A 7 3.23 18.62 7.17
CA GLN A 7 4.61 19.11 7.32
C GLN A 7 5.16 19.64 6.00
N HIS A 8 4.87 18.93 4.90
CA HIS A 8 5.31 19.28 3.56
C HIS A 8 4.41 18.63 2.50
N VAL A 9 4.31 19.26 1.33
CA VAL A 9 3.62 18.70 0.16
C VAL A 9 4.48 18.93 -1.07
N GLU A 10 4.70 17.86 -1.84
CA GLU A 10 5.31 17.92 -3.17
C GLU A 10 4.28 17.51 -4.22
N GLN A 11 4.22 18.26 -5.32
CA GLN A 11 3.45 17.88 -6.50
C GLN A 11 4.42 17.46 -7.60
N ILE A 12 4.35 16.18 -8.01
CA ILE A 12 5.22 15.60 -9.03
C ILE A 12 4.34 14.93 -10.08
N GLY A 13 4.32 15.51 -11.28
CA GLY A 13 3.40 15.12 -12.34
C GLY A 13 1.93 15.11 -11.85
N PRO A 14 1.19 14.01 -12.01
CA PRO A 14 -0.20 13.89 -11.57
C PRO A 14 -0.34 13.52 -10.07
N CYS A 15 0.75 13.40 -9.31
CA CYS A 15 0.73 12.93 -7.92
C CYS A 15 1.01 14.06 -6.92
N HIS A 16 0.26 14.07 -5.81
CA HIS A 16 0.50 14.91 -4.63
C HIS A 16 1.00 14.03 -3.48
N LEU A 17 2.23 14.27 -3.03
CA LEU A 17 2.90 13.53 -1.98
C LEU A 17 2.93 14.38 -0.72
N TYR A 18 2.41 13.86 0.39
CA TYR A 18 2.33 14.56 1.68
C TYR A 18 3.27 13.92 2.70
N LEU A 19 4.07 14.76 3.36
CA LEU A 19 4.87 14.36 4.53
C LEU A 19 4.09 14.64 5.83
N GLY A 20 3.77 13.59 6.58
CA GLY A 20 3.14 13.72 7.90
C GLY A 20 2.29 12.50 8.29
N ASP A 21 1.56 12.65 9.39
CA ASP A 21 0.68 11.59 9.90
C ASP A 21 -0.59 11.47 9.04
N CYS A 22 -0.89 10.25 8.58
CA CYS A 22 -2.04 10.03 7.71
C CYS A 22 -3.37 10.36 8.39
N LEU A 23 -3.50 10.14 9.70
CA LEU A 23 -4.74 10.44 10.43
C LEU A 23 -5.06 11.94 10.47
N GLU A 24 -4.03 12.78 10.40
CA GLU A 24 -4.13 14.23 10.39
C GLU A 24 -4.32 14.79 8.98
N ILE A 25 -3.76 14.13 7.97
CA ILE A 25 -3.80 14.58 6.56
C ILE A 25 -5.10 14.13 5.87
N LEU A 26 -5.57 12.90 6.11
CA LEU A 26 -6.75 12.31 5.45
C LEU A 26 -8.02 13.18 5.49
N PRO A 27 -8.33 13.94 6.55
CA PRO A 27 -9.49 14.85 6.55
C PRO A 27 -9.40 16.03 5.59
N HIS A 28 -8.22 16.31 5.03
CA HIS A 28 -7.93 17.52 4.25
C HIS A 28 -7.65 17.27 2.76
N VAL A 29 -7.54 16.00 2.34
CA VAL A 29 -7.30 15.64 0.95
C VAL A 29 -8.58 15.61 0.12
N GLU A 30 -8.43 15.74 -1.20
CA GLU A 30 -9.52 15.44 -2.15
C GLU A 30 -9.98 13.99 -1.95
N LYS A 31 -11.29 13.74 -2.03
CA LYS A 31 -11.80 12.37 -1.92
C LYS A 31 -11.41 11.56 -3.16
N ALA A 32 -10.75 10.42 -2.94
CA ALA A 32 -10.26 9.57 -4.01
C ALA A 32 -11.35 8.64 -4.58
N ASP A 33 -11.19 8.27 -5.84
CA ASP A 33 -12.01 7.29 -6.56
C ASP A 33 -11.64 5.86 -6.17
N LEU A 34 -10.37 5.62 -5.81
CA LEU A 34 -9.83 4.32 -5.43
C LEU A 34 -8.88 4.45 -4.23
N GLY A 35 -8.97 3.53 -3.27
CA GLY A 35 -7.90 3.30 -2.30
C GLY A 35 -7.02 2.13 -2.72
N CYS A 36 -5.70 2.28 -2.74
CA CYS A 36 -4.77 1.18 -3.02
C CYS A 36 -3.52 1.34 -2.15
N MET A 37 -3.37 0.53 -1.11
CA MET A 37 -2.34 0.75 -0.10
C MET A 37 -1.87 -0.54 0.60
N ASP A 38 -0.65 -0.49 1.12
CA ASP A 38 0.00 -1.53 1.95
C ASP A 38 0.28 -0.98 3.36
N PRO A 39 -0.72 -0.98 4.26
CA PRO A 39 -0.53 -0.43 5.60
C PRO A 39 0.52 -1.21 6.40
N PRO A 40 1.30 -0.53 7.26
CA PRO A 40 2.24 -1.20 8.14
C PRO A 40 1.47 -2.07 9.14
N TYR A 41 1.97 -3.27 9.39
CA TYR A 41 1.39 -4.22 10.33
C TYR A 41 2.44 -4.84 11.24
N SER A 42 2.01 -5.23 12.44
CA SER A 42 2.91 -5.89 13.40
C SER A 42 3.37 -7.25 12.86
N LEU A 43 4.66 -7.53 12.98
CA LEU A 43 5.20 -8.87 12.75
C LEU A 43 5.19 -9.67 14.04
N THR A 44 5.15 -10.99 13.92
CA THR A 44 5.27 -11.86 15.09
C THR A 44 6.65 -11.75 15.71
N SER A 45 6.70 -11.44 17.00
CA SER A 45 7.87 -11.52 17.87
C SER A 45 8.21 -12.98 18.20
N GLY A 46 9.50 -13.34 18.13
CA GLY A 46 10.04 -14.63 18.61
C GLY A 46 10.74 -15.49 17.53
N GLY A 47 11.96 -15.95 17.85
CA GLY A 47 12.75 -16.90 17.07
C GLY A 47 14.16 -17.09 17.67
N ASN A 48 14.70 -18.32 17.61
CA ASN A 48 16.11 -18.56 17.93
C ASN A 48 16.96 -18.27 16.69
N ALA A 49 17.71 -17.18 16.70
CA ALA A 49 18.62 -16.78 15.64
C ALA A 49 19.92 -17.64 15.69
N THR A 50 19.84 -18.90 15.28
CA THR A 50 21.05 -19.71 15.05
C THR A 50 21.63 -19.54 13.65
N GLN A 51 20.99 -18.75 12.78
CA GLN A 51 21.50 -18.40 11.45
C GLN A 51 21.56 -16.89 11.26
N VAL A 52 22.65 -16.41 10.66
CA VAL A 52 22.84 -15.02 10.24
C VAL A 52 21.92 -14.77 9.05
N MET A 53 20.81 -14.09 9.29
CA MET A 53 19.90 -13.64 8.25
C MET A 53 20.36 -12.26 7.75
N GLY A 54 20.46 -12.08 6.44
CA GLY A 54 20.79 -10.78 5.82
C GLY A 54 19.55 -9.93 5.53
N GLY A 55 19.74 -8.63 5.30
CA GLY A 55 18.65 -7.68 5.05
C GLY A 55 17.86 -7.36 6.32
N LEU A 56 16.52 -7.29 6.21
CA LEU A 56 15.59 -6.88 7.29
C LEU A 56 15.69 -7.67 8.62
N PHE A 57 16.36 -8.82 8.59
CA PHE A 57 16.53 -9.71 9.73
C PHE A 57 17.99 -9.74 10.21
N ALA A 58 18.81 -8.82 9.72
CA ALA A 58 20.14 -8.57 10.26
C ALA A 58 19.98 -8.11 11.72
N GLN A 59 20.82 -8.67 12.60
CA GLN A 59 20.76 -8.40 14.04
C GLN A 59 20.96 -6.91 14.39
N GLU A 60 21.49 -6.12 13.46
CA GLU A 60 21.71 -4.68 13.58
C GLU A 60 20.41 -3.86 13.39
N GLU A 61 19.41 -4.39 12.69
CA GLU A 61 18.15 -3.69 12.35
C GLU A 61 16.91 -4.25 13.08
N TYR A 62 16.97 -5.46 13.66
CA TYR A 62 15.80 -6.12 14.26
C TYR A 62 16.11 -6.80 15.60
N ASP A 63 15.47 -6.32 16.67
CA ASP A 63 15.63 -6.79 18.05
C ASP A 63 14.68 -7.92 18.46
N ASN A 64 14.00 -8.56 17.49
CA ASN A 64 12.92 -9.53 17.72
C ASN A 64 11.68 -9.01 18.47
N SER A 65 11.52 -7.69 18.63
CA SER A 65 10.35 -7.08 19.31
C SER A 65 9.03 -7.20 18.53
N GLY A 66 9.08 -7.51 17.23
CA GLY A 66 7.91 -7.55 16.35
C GLY A 66 7.43 -6.17 15.85
N LYS A 67 8.13 -5.07 16.23
CA LYS A 67 7.84 -3.71 15.78
C LYS A 67 8.97 -3.20 14.87
N LEU A 68 8.78 -3.32 13.55
CA LEU A 68 9.73 -2.78 12.56
C LEU A 68 9.53 -1.28 12.28
N MET A 69 8.33 -0.76 12.53
CA MET A 69 7.95 0.63 12.28
C MET A 69 6.77 1.04 13.16
N ASP A 70 6.44 2.33 13.19
CA ASP A 70 5.22 2.84 13.83
C ASP A 70 3.99 2.25 13.12
N VAL A 71 3.15 1.53 13.85
CA VAL A 71 1.98 0.82 13.30
C VAL A 71 0.73 1.51 13.78
N VAL A 72 -0.01 2.12 12.85
CA VAL A 72 -1.36 2.60 13.13
C VAL A 72 -2.27 1.38 13.29
N PRO A 73 -3.06 1.26 14.38
CA PRO A 73 -3.99 0.14 14.53
C PRO A 73 -5.04 0.10 13.42
N TRP A 74 -5.41 -1.10 12.97
CA TRP A 74 -6.41 -1.30 11.91
C TRP A 74 -7.74 -0.55 12.17
N GLY A 75 -8.20 -0.55 13.43
CA GLY A 75 -9.42 0.15 13.83
C GLY A 75 -9.32 1.67 13.79
N GLU A 76 -8.12 2.23 13.90
CA GLU A 76 -7.88 3.68 13.87
C GLU A 76 -7.73 4.20 12.43
N MET A 77 -7.12 3.42 11.52
CA MET A 77 -6.93 3.84 10.13
C MET A 77 -8.18 3.67 9.25
N SER A 78 -8.97 2.62 9.48
CA SER A 78 -10.03 2.19 8.57
C SER A 78 -11.15 3.24 8.40
N GLY A 79 -11.58 3.88 9.49
CA GLY A 79 -12.59 4.93 9.46
C GLY A 79 -12.16 6.21 8.70
N PRO A 80 -10.98 6.79 9.00
CA PRO A 80 -10.40 7.87 8.21
C PRO A 80 -10.26 7.54 6.72
N ILE A 81 -9.74 6.36 6.37
CA ILE A 81 -9.63 5.90 4.98
C ILE A 81 -11.02 5.86 4.33
N TYR A 82 -12.01 5.25 4.99
CA TYR A 82 -13.39 5.22 4.51
C TYR A 82 -13.93 6.62 4.19
N ARG A 83 -13.65 7.62 5.03
CA ARG A 83 -14.12 9.01 4.81
C ARG A 83 -13.37 9.74 3.69
N ALA A 84 -12.12 9.37 3.44
CA ALA A 84 -11.28 9.93 2.38
C ALA A 84 -11.60 9.38 0.98
N LEU A 85 -12.43 8.34 0.87
CA LEU A 85 -12.90 7.82 -0.41
C LEU A 85 -14.26 8.41 -0.81
N LYS A 86 -14.55 8.44 -2.12
CA LYS A 86 -15.87 8.82 -2.67
C LYS A 86 -16.97 7.83 -2.22
N ALA A 87 -18.23 8.13 -2.56
CA ALA A 87 -19.38 7.39 -2.05
C ALA A 87 -19.49 5.96 -2.57
N ASP A 88 -18.96 5.70 -3.77
CA ASP A 88 -19.05 4.42 -4.49
C ASP A 88 -17.64 4.00 -4.96
N ALA A 89 -16.71 3.90 -4.00
CA ALA A 89 -15.28 3.70 -4.26
C ALA A 89 -14.82 2.31 -3.85
N ASP A 90 -13.91 1.75 -4.64
CA ASP A 90 -13.20 0.52 -4.32
C ASP A 90 -12.00 0.78 -3.41
N CYS A 91 -11.55 -0.24 -2.69
CA CYS A 91 -10.37 -0.16 -1.84
C CYS A 91 -9.62 -1.50 -1.77
N TYR A 92 -8.31 -1.45 -2.04
CA TYR A 92 -7.37 -2.54 -1.87
C TYR A 92 -6.51 -2.31 -0.62
N ILE A 93 -6.58 -3.25 0.33
CA ILE A 93 -5.79 -3.24 1.55
C ILE A 93 -4.94 -4.50 1.64
N MET A 94 -3.62 -4.34 1.55
CA MET A 94 -2.69 -5.46 1.62
C MET A 94 -2.38 -5.85 3.08
N ALA A 95 -2.22 -7.14 3.33
CA ALA A 95 -1.78 -7.68 4.61
C ALA A 95 -1.18 -9.10 4.46
N ASN A 96 -0.48 -9.56 5.49
CA ASN A 96 -0.02 -10.93 5.57
C ASN A 96 -1.08 -11.89 6.15
N ASP A 97 -0.77 -13.19 6.15
CA ASP A 97 -1.60 -14.28 6.68
C ASP A 97 -2.09 -14.08 8.13
N LYS A 98 -1.34 -13.31 8.94
CA LYS A 98 -1.63 -13.10 10.36
C LYS A 98 -2.48 -11.88 10.64
N ASN A 99 -2.39 -10.86 9.77
CA ASN A 99 -3.06 -9.58 9.97
C ASN A 99 -4.34 -9.45 9.14
N ILE A 100 -4.51 -10.27 8.09
CA ILE A 100 -5.62 -10.14 7.14
C ILE A 100 -7.01 -10.18 7.80
N TRP A 101 -7.20 -11.02 8.82
CA TRP A 101 -8.49 -11.13 9.51
C TRP A 101 -8.80 -9.94 10.41
N ALA A 102 -7.78 -9.40 11.07
CA ALA A 102 -7.92 -8.20 11.89
C ALA A 102 -8.19 -6.97 11.01
N ALA A 103 -7.48 -6.86 9.87
CA ALA A 103 -7.74 -5.86 8.86
C ALA A 103 -9.17 -5.99 8.32
N HIS A 104 -9.60 -7.19 7.92
CA HIS A 104 -10.94 -7.43 7.40
C HIS A 104 -12.01 -6.98 8.39
N ALA A 105 -11.93 -7.41 9.65
CA ALA A 105 -12.88 -6.99 10.68
C ALA A 105 -12.92 -5.46 10.87
N ALA A 106 -11.77 -4.80 10.87
CA ALA A 106 -11.70 -3.35 11.04
C ALA A 106 -12.34 -2.58 9.86
N PHE A 107 -12.05 -2.98 8.63
CA PHE A 107 -12.58 -2.32 7.44
C PHE A 107 -14.09 -2.55 7.28
N ILE A 108 -14.60 -3.75 7.59
CA ILE A 108 -16.06 -3.98 7.66
C ILE A 108 -16.70 -3.08 8.71
N ASN A 109 -16.11 -2.99 9.91
CA ASN A 109 -16.64 -2.12 10.98
C ASN A 109 -16.60 -0.62 10.61
N ALA A 110 -15.68 -0.21 9.75
CA ALA A 110 -15.62 1.16 9.23
C ALA A 110 -16.71 1.48 8.19
N GLY A 111 -17.42 0.47 7.70
CA GLY A 111 -18.54 0.61 6.76
C GLY A 111 -18.23 0.18 5.32
N PHE A 112 -17.08 -0.44 5.07
CA PHE A 112 -16.84 -1.15 3.81
C PHE A 112 -17.59 -2.47 3.79
N ASP A 113 -17.88 -2.94 2.58
CA ASP A 113 -18.23 -4.32 2.31
C ASP A 113 -17.05 -5.01 1.57
N PHE A 114 -17.12 -6.33 1.42
CA PHE A 114 -16.00 -7.16 0.96
C PHE A 114 -16.32 -7.95 -0.30
N HIS A 115 -15.56 -7.71 -1.37
CA HIS A 115 -15.69 -8.41 -2.66
C HIS A 115 -15.06 -9.79 -2.58
N ASN A 116 -13.74 -9.85 -2.47
CA ASN A 116 -12.95 -11.07 -2.55
C ASN A 116 -11.59 -10.91 -1.85
N LEU A 117 -11.00 -12.04 -1.47
CA LEU A 117 -9.62 -12.09 -1.00
C LEU A 117 -8.71 -12.36 -2.19
N LEU A 118 -7.86 -11.40 -2.53
CA LEU A 118 -6.88 -11.55 -3.58
C LEU A 118 -5.56 -12.06 -2.99
N THR A 119 -4.80 -12.80 -3.80
CA THR A 119 -3.54 -13.43 -3.39
C THR A 119 -2.44 -13.02 -4.35
N TRP A 120 -1.38 -12.44 -3.78
CA TRP A 120 -0.13 -12.22 -4.46
C TRP A 120 0.84 -13.35 -4.12
N ASP A 121 1.25 -14.11 -5.15
CA ASP A 121 2.35 -15.05 -5.08
C ASP A 121 3.65 -14.38 -5.52
N LYS A 122 4.59 -14.27 -4.59
CA LYS A 122 5.93 -13.72 -4.79
C LYS A 122 6.80 -14.57 -5.71
N VAL A 123 6.35 -15.76 -6.10
CA VAL A 123 7.03 -16.80 -6.90
C VAL A 123 8.23 -17.41 -6.17
N ARG A 124 9.01 -16.59 -5.47
CA ARG A 124 10.09 -16.96 -4.57
C ARG A 124 9.55 -17.12 -3.16
N ALA A 125 10.08 -18.10 -2.45
CA ALA A 125 9.63 -18.44 -1.11
C ALA A 125 10.80 -18.45 -0.13
N THR A 126 10.60 -17.87 1.06
CA THR A 126 11.58 -17.97 2.14
C THR A 126 11.49 -19.36 2.77
N ARG A 127 12.64 -20.01 2.99
CA ARG A 127 12.71 -21.30 3.68
C ARG A 127 12.09 -21.20 5.07
N ASN A 128 11.25 -22.17 5.41
CA ASN A 128 10.56 -22.25 6.69
C ASN A 128 10.57 -23.70 7.18
N ARG A 129 10.44 -23.90 8.49
CA ARG A 129 10.21 -25.23 9.10
C ARG A 129 8.84 -25.80 8.75
N TRP A 130 7.86 -24.93 8.52
CA TRP A 130 6.48 -25.28 8.16
C TRP A 130 6.30 -25.18 6.64
N TYR A 131 5.22 -24.54 6.17
CA TYR A 131 5.09 -24.16 4.76
C TYR A 131 5.95 -22.93 4.44
N MET A 132 6.59 -22.96 3.28
CA MET A 132 7.34 -21.81 2.78
C MET A 132 6.38 -20.64 2.56
N LYS A 133 6.81 -19.44 2.92
CA LYS A 133 6.00 -18.22 2.81
C LYS A 133 6.34 -17.51 1.50
N ASN A 134 5.44 -17.58 0.54
CA ASN A 134 5.48 -16.85 -0.73
C ASN A 134 4.21 -16.02 -0.99
N LEU A 135 3.17 -16.20 -0.17
CA LEU A 135 1.88 -15.54 -0.38
C LEU A 135 1.71 -14.31 0.52
N GLU A 136 1.19 -13.25 -0.07
CA GLU A 136 0.56 -12.13 0.61
C GLU A 136 -0.87 -11.94 0.10
N PHE A 137 -1.69 -11.24 0.88
CA PHE A 137 -3.12 -11.14 0.64
C PHE A 137 -3.54 -9.69 0.49
N THR A 138 -4.59 -9.47 -0.29
CA THR A 138 -5.21 -8.15 -0.45
C THR A 138 -6.70 -8.28 -0.26
N LEU A 139 -7.26 -7.51 0.68
CA LEU A 139 -8.70 -7.32 0.79
C LEU A 139 -9.13 -6.44 -0.38
N TYR A 140 -10.03 -6.95 -1.22
CA TYR A 140 -10.73 -6.12 -2.19
C TYR A 140 -12.10 -5.75 -1.62
N LEU A 141 -12.27 -4.46 -1.33
CA LEU A 141 -13.38 -3.89 -0.58
C LEU A 141 -14.11 -2.87 -1.45
N TRP A 142 -15.36 -2.57 -1.12
CA TRP A 142 -16.09 -1.44 -1.69
C TRP A 142 -16.83 -0.64 -0.62
N LYS A 143 -17.08 0.62 -0.95
CA LYS A 143 -17.91 1.54 -0.15
C LYS A 143 -19.16 1.89 -0.93
N GLY A 144 -20.30 1.96 -0.23
CA GLY A 144 -21.57 2.38 -0.83
C GLY A 144 -22.29 1.22 -1.51
N ALA A 145 -23.00 1.51 -2.59
CA ALA A 145 -23.60 0.43 -3.38
C ALA A 145 -22.48 -0.31 -4.13
N ALA A 146 -22.48 -1.65 -4.07
CA ALA A 146 -21.55 -2.47 -4.83
C ALA A 146 -21.43 -1.93 -6.25
N ASP A 147 -20.19 -1.69 -6.67
CA ASP A 147 -19.85 -0.92 -7.87
C ASP A 147 -20.74 -1.31 -9.06
N LYS A 148 -21.44 -0.32 -9.62
CA LYS A 148 -22.28 -0.51 -10.81
C LYS A 148 -21.44 -0.78 -12.07
N ARG A 149 -20.13 -0.57 -12.03
CA ARG A 149 -19.20 -0.65 -13.17
C ARG A 149 -18.54 -2.03 -13.29
N GLY A 150 -18.18 -2.65 -12.17
CA GLY A 150 -17.34 -3.85 -12.16
C GLY A 150 -15.89 -3.53 -12.53
N ILE A 151 -15.00 -4.53 -12.44
CA ILE A 151 -13.60 -4.38 -12.87
C ILE A 151 -13.48 -4.24 -14.39
N ASN A 152 -12.50 -3.47 -14.84
CA ASN A 152 -12.25 -3.20 -16.26
C ASN A 152 -11.86 -4.47 -17.05
N ASP A 153 -11.03 -5.34 -16.48
CA ASP A 153 -10.75 -6.67 -17.04
C ASP A 153 -11.52 -7.76 -16.27
N CYS A 154 -12.69 -8.14 -16.78
CA CYS A 154 -13.50 -9.20 -16.19
C CYS A 154 -12.84 -10.60 -16.22
N GLY A 155 -11.74 -10.78 -16.95
CA GLY A 155 -10.94 -12.00 -16.97
C GLY A 155 -9.94 -12.10 -15.83
N SER A 156 -9.71 -11.00 -15.09
CA SER A 156 -8.75 -10.96 -13.99
C SER A 156 -9.15 -11.91 -12.85
N LYS A 157 -8.14 -12.58 -12.30
CA LYS A 157 -8.31 -13.66 -11.32
C LYS A 157 -7.85 -13.22 -9.94
N GLN A 158 -8.13 -14.04 -8.93
CA GLN A 158 -7.71 -13.80 -7.55
C GLN A 158 -6.24 -14.14 -7.24
N LEU A 159 -5.47 -14.67 -8.19
CA LEU A 159 -4.07 -15.06 -8.01
C LEU A 159 -3.16 -14.29 -8.97
N PHE A 160 -2.20 -13.57 -8.40
CA PHE A 160 -1.26 -12.72 -9.12
C PHE A 160 0.16 -13.23 -8.92
N LEU A 161 0.88 -13.49 -10.01
CA LEU A 161 2.25 -13.99 -9.99
C LEU A 161 3.18 -12.84 -10.37
N TYR A 162 3.70 -12.14 -9.36
CA TYR A 162 4.70 -11.10 -9.55
C TYR A 162 5.87 -11.41 -8.63
N THR A 163 7.09 -11.43 -9.15
CA THR A 163 8.26 -11.62 -8.30
C THR A 163 8.43 -10.42 -7.37
N ASP A 164 8.85 -10.65 -6.14
CA ASP A 164 9.41 -9.56 -5.35
C ASP A 164 10.61 -8.96 -6.13
N ASN A 165 10.71 -7.63 -6.18
CA ASN A 165 11.80 -6.96 -6.90
C ASN A 165 13.13 -7.49 -6.35
N ALA A 166 13.76 -8.39 -7.10
CA ALA A 166 14.94 -9.14 -6.67
C ALA A 166 16.13 -8.23 -6.34
N GLU A 167 16.11 -7.00 -6.85
CA GLU A 167 17.17 -6.03 -6.69
C GLU A 167 16.96 -5.06 -5.51
N ARG A 168 15.77 -5.02 -4.87
CA ARG A 168 15.42 -4.05 -3.80
C ARG A 168 16.08 -2.68 -4.05
N THR A 169 15.88 -2.13 -5.25
CA THR A 169 16.66 -1.00 -5.79
C THR A 169 16.65 0.25 -4.92
N THR A 170 15.68 0.36 -3.99
CA THR A 170 15.44 1.52 -3.12
C THR A 170 15.89 1.32 -1.67
N GLY A 171 16.26 0.09 -1.28
CA GLY A 171 16.54 -0.26 0.12
C GLY A 171 15.31 -0.33 1.04
N HIS A 172 14.08 -0.17 0.53
CA HIS A 172 12.87 -0.34 1.34
C HIS A 172 12.61 -1.82 1.68
N ALA A 173 12.36 -2.04 2.96
CA ALA A 173 12.11 -3.33 3.60
C ALA A 173 11.08 -4.22 2.90
N THR A 174 9.97 -3.60 2.50
CA THR A 174 8.71 -4.23 2.09
C THR A 174 8.15 -3.66 0.79
N GLU A 175 9.01 -3.23 -0.13
CA GLU A 175 8.55 -2.66 -1.41
C GLU A 175 7.72 -3.68 -2.22
N LYS A 176 6.51 -3.26 -2.64
CA LYS A 176 5.65 -4.04 -3.53
C LYS A 176 6.06 -3.87 -5.01
N PRO A 177 5.80 -4.86 -5.88
CA PRO A 177 5.96 -4.70 -7.33
C PRO A 177 5.03 -3.60 -7.86
N VAL A 178 5.55 -2.71 -8.70
CA VAL A 178 4.77 -1.63 -9.32
C VAL A 178 3.66 -2.23 -10.19
N GLU A 179 3.95 -3.32 -10.89
CA GLU A 179 3.02 -4.00 -11.78
C GLU A 179 1.81 -4.56 -11.05
N LEU A 180 1.97 -5.01 -9.80
CA LEU A 180 0.85 -5.48 -8.98
C LEU A 180 -0.08 -4.32 -8.61
N MET A 181 0.49 -3.20 -8.14
CA MET A 181 -0.30 -2.02 -7.78
C MET A 181 -0.97 -1.43 -9.02
N ARG A 182 -0.26 -1.40 -10.16
CA ARG A 182 -0.79 -0.95 -11.45
C ARG A 182 -1.93 -1.83 -11.92
N HIS A 183 -1.84 -3.15 -11.76
CA HIS A 183 -2.93 -4.07 -12.09
C HIS A 183 -4.21 -3.73 -11.31
N TYR A 184 -4.10 -3.52 -9.99
CA TYR A 184 -5.24 -3.13 -9.16
C TYR A 184 -5.82 -1.77 -9.57
N ILE A 185 -4.96 -0.78 -9.81
CA ILE A 185 -5.37 0.56 -10.24
C ILE A 185 -6.08 0.51 -11.60
N GLU A 186 -5.51 -0.18 -12.58
CA GLU A 186 -6.08 -0.29 -13.92
C GLU A 186 -7.42 -1.04 -13.93
N ASN A 187 -7.64 -1.98 -13.00
CA ASN A 187 -8.88 -2.73 -12.91
C ASN A 187 -10.04 -1.97 -12.24
N SER A 188 -9.76 -1.14 -11.23
CA SER A 188 -10.81 -0.46 -10.44
C SER A 188 -10.78 1.06 -10.56
N SER A 189 -10.16 1.61 -11.60
CA SER A 189 -10.21 3.05 -11.91
C SER A 189 -10.11 3.33 -13.41
N GLN A 190 -10.43 4.56 -13.81
CA GLN A 190 -10.25 5.08 -15.17
C GLN A 190 -9.07 6.07 -15.23
N PRO A 191 -8.47 6.28 -16.42
CA PRO A 191 -7.47 7.34 -16.60
C PRO A 191 -7.97 8.70 -16.06
N GLY A 192 -7.11 9.40 -15.32
CA GLY A 192 -7.42 10.68 -14.66
C GLY A 192 -8.15 10.58 -13.32
N GLU A 193 -8.71 9.42 -12.96
CA GLU A 193 -9.29 9.20 -11.62
C GLU A 193 -8.20 9.22 -10.54
N LEU A 194 -8.62 9.53 -9.32
CA LEU A 194 -7.71 9.76 -8.20
C LEU A 194 -7.57 8.50 -7.33
N VAL A 195 -6.32 8.08 -7.10
CA VAL A 195 -5.94 6.97 -6.23
C VAL A 195 -5.32 7.49 -4.94
N LEU A 196 -5.73 6.93 -3.80
CA LEU A 196 -5.18 7.23 -2.48
C LEU A 196 -4.32 6.07 -1.96
N ASP A 197 -3.12 6.42 -1.49
CA ASP A 197 -2.28 5.59 -0.64
C ASP A 197 -1.93 6.36 0.65
N ALA A 198 -2.50 5.94 1.78
CA ALA A 198 -2.27 6.57 3.08
C ALA A 198 -0.96 6.10 3.77
N PHE A 199 -0.27 5.13 3.17
CA PHE A 199 0.95 4.50 3.70
C PHE A 199 1.94 4.32 2.55
N MET A 200 2.28 5.43 1.90
CA MET A 200 2.96 5.47 0.60
C MET A 200 4.31 4.75 0.60
N GLY A 201 5.04 4.71 1.72
CA GLY A 201 6.35 4.07 1.80
C GLY A 201 7.30 4.65 0.76
N SER A 202 7.95 3.76 0.00
CA SER A 202 8.84 4.14 -1.10
C SER A 202 8.10 4.60 -2.37
N GLY A 203 6.78 4.75 -2.39
CA GLY A 203 6.04 5.37 -3.49
C GLY A 203 5.58 4.44 -4.61
N THR A 204 5.57 3.11 -4.41
CA THR A 204 5.15 2.14 -5.44
C THR A 204 3.79 2.47 -6.06
N THR A 205 2.79 2.78 -5.22
CA THR A 205 1.44 3.12 -5.71
C THR A 205 1.44 4.39 -6.55
N MET A 206 2.26 5.39 -6.19
CA MET A 206 2.34 6.66 -6.92
C MET A 206 3.04 6.47 -8.28
N VAL A 207 4.10 5.66 -8.34
CA VAL A 207 4.71 5.26 -9.62
C VAL A 207 3.68 4.56 -10.51
N ALA A 208 2.92 3.61 -9.96
CA ALA A 208 1.85 2.93 -10.69
C ALA A 208 0.76 3.90 -11.18
N CYS A 209 0.44 4.96 -10.43
CA CYS A 209 -0.48 6.02 -10.87
C CYS A 209 0.07 6.76 -12.10
N VAL A 210 1.34 7.16 -12.08
CA VAL A 210 1.99 7.83 -13.22
C VAL A 210 1.96 6.95 -14.46
N GLU A 211 2.43 5.70 -14.35
CA GLU A 211 2.50 4.75 -15.47
C GLU A 211 1.13 4.44 -16.08
N SER A 212 0.07 4.42 -15.27
CA SER A 212 -1.30 4.18 -15.72
C SER A 212 -2.08 5.46 -16.05
N GLY A 213 -1.49 6.65 -15.93
CA GLY A 213 -2.17 7.91 -16.23
C GLY A 213 -3.31 8.24 -15.24
N ARG A 214 -3.16 7.87 -13.96
CA ARG A 214 -4.05 8.24 -12.85
C ARG A 214 -3.43 9.37 -12.02
N ARG A 215 -4.28 10.09 -11.29
CA ARG A 215 -3.81 11.02 -10.24
C ARG A 215 -3.54 10.23 -8.97
N GLY A 216 -2.54 10.64 -8.21
CA GLY A 216 -2.15 9.97 -6.95
C GLY A 216 -2.15 10.93 -5.77
N ILE A 217 -2.62 10.47 -4.61
CA ILE A 217 -2.32 11.07 -3.31
C ILE A 217 -1.59 10.03 -2.49
N GLY A 218 -0.35 10.35 -2.12
CA GLY A 218 0.48 9.51 -1.27
C GLY A 218 0.78 10.22 0.04
N ILE A 219 0.65 9.53 1.17
CA ILE A 219 0.99 10.06 2.50
C ILE A 219 2.07 9.18 3.13
N GLU A 220 3.16 9.81 3.57
CA GLU A 220 4.27 9.13 4.26
C GLU A 220 4.70 9.96 5.47
N LYS A 221 4.97 9.31 6.60
CA LYS A 221 5.32 9.97 7.86
C LYS A 221 6.83 10.09 8.05
N ASP A 222 7.60 9.14 7.52
CA ASP A 222 9.05 9.14 7.58
C ASP A 222 9.65 9.94 6.41
N LYS A 223 10.39 10.99 6.73
CA LYS A 223 10.99 11.87 5.73
C LYS A 223 11.94 11.12 4.77
N LYS A 224 12.67 10.11 5.25
CA LYS A 224 13.57 9.32 4.39
C LYS A 224 12.78 8.63 3.28
N TRP A 225 11.66 7.99 3.63
CA TRP A 225 10.84 7.27 2.64
C TRP A 225 10.05 8.22 1.75
N PHE A 226 9.61 9.36 2.29
CA PHE A 226 9.04 10.44 1.51
C PHE A 226 10.00 10.92 0.42
N ASP A 227 11.26 11.22 0.76
CA ASP A 227 12.26 11.69 -0.20
C ASP A 227 12.54 10.63 -1.29
N VAL A 228 12.60 9.35 -0.91
CA VAL A 228 12.73 8.22 -1.86
C VAL A 228 11.51 8.12 -2.79
N ALA A 229 10.30 8.27 -2.25
CA ALA A 229 9.08 8.26 -3.04
C ALA A 229 9.05 9.41 -4.05
N CYS A 230 9.41 10.63 -3.61
CA CYS A 230 9.51 11.79 -4.50
C CYS A 230 10.45 11.53 -5.67
N GLN A 231 11.65 11.00 -5.41
CA GLN A 231 12.62 10.71 -6.47
C GLN A 231 12.07 9.70 -7.48
N ARG A 232 11.48 8.59 -7.01
CA ARG A 232 10.94 7.54 -7.91
C ARG A 232 9.77 8.02 -8.74
N VAL A 233 8.88 8.82 -8.16
CA VAL A 233 7.76 9.40 -8.88
C VAL A 233 8.27 10.38 -9.94
N GLN A 234 9.31 11.16 -9.64
CA GLN A 234 9.96 12.03 -10.63
C GLN A 234 10.58 11.22 -11.77
N ASP A 235 11.32 10.15 -11.46
CA ASP A 235 11.92 9.28 -12.47
C ASP A 235 10.83 8.67 -13.39
N ALA A 236 9.70 8.24 -12.83
CA ALA A 236 8.57 7.70 -13.60
C ALA A 236 7.95 8.75 -14.54
N VAL A 237 7.80 10.00 -14.07
CA VAL A 237 7.30 11.11 -14.90
C VAL A 237 8.27 11.42 -16.04
N ASP A 238 9.57 11.48 -15.75
CA ASP A 238 10.59 11.77 -16.76
C ASP A 238 10.65 10.69 -17.85
N MET A 239 10.52 9.41 -17.46
CA MET A 239 10.43 8.30 -18.41
C MET A 239 9.18 8.36 -19.29
N GLN A 240 8.04 8.80 -18.75
CA GLN A 240 6.79 8.93 -19.51
C GLN A 240 6.85 10.08 -20.53
N VAL A 241 7.55 11.17 -20.21
CA VAL A 241 7.78 12.30 -21.14
C VAL A 241 8.74 11.93 -22.26
N ALA A 242 9.68 11.01 -22.01
CA ALA A 242 10.66 10.56 -22.99
C ALA A 242 10.14 9.51 -23.99
N ALA A 243 8.99 8.90 -23.71
CA ALA A 243 8.36 7.84 -24.52
C ALA A 243 7.39 8.40 -25.58
#